data_AF-A0A9E5R0U3-F1
#
_entry.id   AF-A0A9E5R0U3-F1
#
_cell.length_a   1.000
_cell.length_b   1.000
_cell.length_c   1.000
_cell.angle_alpha   90.00
_cell.angle_beta   90.00
_cell.angle_gamma   90.00
#
_symmetry.space_group_name_H-M   'P 1'
#
loop_
_entity.id
_entity.type
_entity.pdbx_description
1 polymer ?
#
loop_
_entity_poly.entity_id
_entity_poly.type
_entity_poly.pdbx_seq_one_letter_code
_entity_poly.pdbx_strand_id
1 'polypeptide(L)'
;MLLRSVATVSPNHLGRLGALLGLILISTAVLWQELVHTTPWHLAWFPAENALLEGTLGALAGVLLAGLIWALSQRLAALRRIQERLLETLEVHRMRWPHAVLFGLLAGIPEEMFFRGAMQPALGVWLTAMIFGALHAVSPIYFIYATGAGLALGSLATWRGDLWAATLAHISYDTTLFLLLMWHVRRNKTMIGS
;
A
#
# COMPACT_ATOMS: atom_id res chain seq x y z
N MET A 1 -27.57 12.38 21.71
CA MET A 1 -26.30 11.79 21.25
C MET A 1 -26.18 12.05 19.76
N LEU A 2 -25.57 13.18 19.38
CA LEU A 2 -25.40 13.59 17.99
C LEU A 2 -24.30 12.71 17.38
N LEU A 3 -24.68 11.72 16.57
CA LEU A 3 -23.75 11.01 15.70
C LEU A 3 -23.17 12.04 14.74
N ARG A 4 -21.98 12.58 15.04
CA ARG A 4 -21.20 13.30 14.03
C ARG A 4 -20.96 12.29 12.90
N SER A 5 -21.58 12.51 11.74
CA SER A 5 -21.24 11.73 10.55
C SER A 5 -19.75 11.91 10.33
N VAL A 6 -18.97 10.85 10.50
CA VAL A 6 -17.57 10.86 10.07
C VAL A 6 -17.60 11.23 8.60
N ALA A 7 -16.93 12.31 8.21
CA ALA A 7 -16.90 12.75 6.83
C ALA A 7 -16.29 11.63 5.98
N THR A 8 -17.08 11.08 5.06
CA THR A 8 -16.59 10.04 4.13
C THR A 8 -15.73 10.68 3.05
N VAL A 9 -14.68 9.97 2.63
CA VAL A 9 -13.76 10.44 1.60
C VAL A 9 -14.17 9.89 0.24
N SER A 10 -14.46 10.78 -0.70
CA SER A 10 -14.76 10.39 -2.08
C SER A 10 -13.51 9.88 -2.82
N PRO A 11 -13.64 8.97 -3.82
CA PRO A 11 -12.50 8.41 -4.53
C PRO A 11 -11.62 9.47 -5.22
N ASN A 12 -12.25 10.52 -5.76
CA ASN A 12 -11.53 11.64 -6.39
C ASN A 12 -10.76 12.49 -5.39
N HIS A 13 -11.30 12.68 -4.18
CA HIS A 13 -10.60 13.38 -3.11
C HIS A 13 -9.40 12.55 -2.65
N LEU A 14 -9.60 11.26 -2.39
CA LEU A 14 -8.53 10.33 -2.00
C LEU A 14 -7.40 10.30 -3.05
N GLY A 15 -7.74 10.19 -4.34
CA GLY A 15 -6.76 10.19 -5.41
C GLY A 15 -5.93 11.48 -5.48
N ARG A 16 -6.54 12.65 -5.26
CA ARG A 16 -5.81 13.93 -5.22
C ARG A 16 -4.86 14.03 -4.03
N LEU A 17 -5.29 13.60 -2.84
CA LEU A 17 -4.42 13.57 -1.66
C LEU A 17 -3.26 12.59 -1.85
N GLY A 18 -3.55 11.39 -2.37
CA GLY A 18 -2.52 10.38 -2.68
C GLY A 18 -1.51 10.88 -3.71
N ALA A 19 -1.96 11.58 -4.75
CA ALA A 19 -1.06 12.17 -5.75
C ALA A 19 -0.16 13.27 -5.15
N LEU A 20 -0.71 14.15 -4.30
CA LEU A 20 0.07 15.20 -3.65
C LEU A 20 1.10 14.60 -2.68
N LEU A 21 0.67 13.67 -1.83
CA LEU A 21 1.58 12.98 -0.90
C LEU A 21 2.65 12.20 -1.67
N GLY A 22 2.25 11.47 -2.72
CA GLY A 22 3.15 10.71 -3.56
C GLY A 22 4.22 11.57 -4.22
N LEU A 23 3.84 12.75 -4.73
CA LEU A 23 4.80 13.70 -5.29
C LEU A 23 5.82 14.17 -4.23
N ILE A 24 5.37 14.46 -3.01
CA ILE A 24 6.26 14.87 -1.91
C ILE A 24 7.22 13.74 -1.55
N LEU A 25 6.72 12.51 -1.40
CA LEU A 25 7.53 11.35 -1.05
C LEU A 25 8.57 11.03 -2.13
N ILE A 26 8.17 10.98 -3.41
CA ILE A 26 9.08 10.75 -4.54
C ILE A 26 10.14 11.84 -4.61
N SER A 27 9.73 13.10 -4.56
CA SER A 27 10.67 14.23 -4.66
C SER A 27 11.69 14.21 -3.53
N THR A 28 11.24 13.92 -2.31
CA THR A 28 12.13 13.82 -1.14
C THR A 28 13.06 12.62 -1.25
N ALA A 29 12.56 11.46 -1.70
CA ALA A 29 13.35 10.25 -1.86
C ALA A 29 14.44 10.43 -2.92
N VAL A 30 14.06 10.93 -4.11
CA VAL A 30 14.99 11.17 -5.22
C VAL A 30 16.02 12.23 -4.82
N LEU A 31 15.60 13.34 -4.21
CA LEU A 31 16.53 14.36 -3.74
C LEU A 31 17.53 13.78 -2.73
N TRP A 32 17.07 12.97 -1.77
CA TRP A 32 17.94 12.30 -0.82
C TRP A 32 18.96 11.39 -1.53
N GLN A 33 18.49 10.55 -2.45
CA GLN A 33 19.35 9.62 -3.20
C GLN A 33 20.44 10.35 -3.98
N GLU A 34 20.08 11.40 -4.72
CA GLU A 34 21.03 12.16 -5.55
C GLU A 34 22.00 13.02 -4.72
N LEU A 35 21.64 13.38 -3.48
CA LEU A 35 22.53 14.13 -2.57
C LEU A 35 23.49 13.22 -1.79
N VAL A 36 23.06 12.01 -1.44
CA VAL A 36 23.79 11.11 -0.53
C VAL A 36 24.61 10.06 -1.30
N HIS A 37 24.17 9.69 -2.50
CA HIS A 37 24.77 8.61 -3.28
C HIS A 37 25.14 9.09 -4.69
N THR A 38 26.16 8.47 -5.27
CA THR A 38 26.63 8.80 -6.62
C THR A 38 25.89 8.05 -7.72
N THR A 39 25.25 6.92 -7.39
CA THR A 39 24.46 6.14 -8.35
C THR A 39 23.09 6.81 -8.53
N PRO A 40 22.71 7.16 -9.77
CA PRO A 40 21.40 7.73 -10.05
C PRO A 40 20.26 6.85 -9.55
N TRP A 41 19.19 7.45 -9.03
CA TRP A 41 18.11 6.73 -8.36
C TRP A 41 17.49 5.60 -9.20
N HIS A 42 17.32 5.83 -10.51
CA HIS A 42 16.68 4.87 -11.42
C HIS A 42 17.55 3.63 -11.65
N LEU A 43 18.88 3.79 -11.65
CA LEU A 43 19.82 2.66 -11.76
C LEU A 43 19.94 1.93 -10.42
N ALA A 44 19.90 2.65 -9.31
CA ALA A 44 19.99 2.07 -7.96
C ALA A 44 18.73 1.28 -7.58
N TRP A 45 17.55 1.80 -7.91
CA TRP A 45 16.29 1.25 -7.41
C TRP A 45 15.52 0.43 -8.44
N PHE A 46 15.68 0.75 -9.73
CA PHE A 46 14.92 0.14 -10.82
C PHE A 46 15.82 -0.29 -12.00
N PRO A 47 16.83 -1.14 -11.75
CA PRO A 47 17.70 -1.66 -12.80
C PRO A 47 16.90 -2.41 -13.87
N ALA A 48 17.24 -2.22 -15.15
CA ALA A 48 16.45 -2.73 -16.27
C ALA A 48 16.54 -4.26 -16.42
N GLU A 49 17.69 -4.83 -16.06
CA GLU A 49 17.99 -6.26 -16.17
C GLU A 49 17.06 -7.15 -15.36
N ASN A 50 16.54 -6.64 -14.23
CA ASN A 50 15.74 -7.41 -13.28
C ASN A 50 14.24 -7.09 -13.37
N ALA A 51 13.86 -6.06 -14.13
CA ALA A 51 12.52 -5.47 -14.10
C ALA A 51 11.39 -6.48 -14.33
N LEU A 52 11.54 -7.35 -15.34
CA LEU A 52 10.49 -8.30 -15.71
C LEU A 52 10.35 -9.41 -14.67
N LEU A 53 11.46 -10.03 -14.26
CA LEU A 53 11.43 -11.16 -13.32
C LEU A 53 10.97 -10.70 -11.93
N GLU A 54 11.62 -9.68 -11.38
CA GLU A 54 11.35 -9.17 -10.04
C GLU A 54 9.98 -8.51 -9.96
N GLY A 55 9.62 -7.73 -10.97
CA GLY A 55 8.30 -7.13 -11.07
C GLY A 55 7.20 -8.19 -11.11
N THR A 56 7.39 -9.28 -11.85
CA THR A 56 6.41 -10.37 -11.94
C THR A 56 6.31 -11.14 -10.62
N LEU A 57 7.43 -11.52 -10.01
CA LEU A 57 7.44 -12.23 -8.74
C LEU A 57 6.82 -11.40 -7.62
N GLY A 58 7.17 -10.11 -7.56
CA GLY A 58 6.56 -9.15 -6.65
C GLY A 58 5.05 -9.06 -6.85
N ALA A 59 4.60 -8.80 -8.09
CA ALA A 59 3.19 -8.69 -8.41
C ALA A 59 2.40 -9.96 -8.01
N LEU A 60 2.92 -11.16 -8.34
CA LEU A 60 2.29 -12.42 -7.96
C LEU A 60 2.21 -12.60 -6.44
N ALA A 61 3.30 -12.30 -5.72
CA ALA A 61 3.32 -12.37 -4.26
C ALA A 61 2.27 -11.43 -3.63
N GLY A 62 2.15 -10.20 -4.13
CA GLY A 62 1.15 -9.25 -3.65
C GLY A 62 -0.29 -9.72 -3.88
N VAL A 63 -0.60 -10.26 -5.06
CA VAL A 63 -1.94 -10.83 -5.36
C VAL A 63 -2.26 -12.00 -4.44
N LEU A 64 -1.32 -12.94 -4.28
CA LEU A 64 -1.50 -14.13 -3.43
C LEU A 64 -1.70 -13.74 -1.97
N LEU A 65 -0.89 -12.81 -1.46
CA LEU A 65 -1.00 -12.33 -0.10
C LEU A 65 -2.32 -11.56 0.13
N ALA A 66 -2.75 -10.74 -0.82
CA ALA A 66 -4.04 -10.04 -0.73
C ALA A 66 -5.21 -11.04 -0.67
N GLY A 67 -5.17 -12.09 -1.50
CA GLY A 67 -6.15 -13.16 -1.46
C GLY A 67 -6.17 -13.91 -0.12
N LEU A 68 -4.99 -14.20 0.44
CA LEU A 68 -4.86 -14.83 1.75
C LEU A 68 -5.41 -13.93 2.87
N ILE A 69 -5.01 -12.66 2.90
CA ILE A 69 -5.46 -11.70 3.92
C ILE A 69 -6.97 -11.49 3.82
N TRP A 70 -7.52 -11.43 2.61
CA TRP A 70 -8.96 -11.39 2.39
C TRP A 70 -9.67 -12.64 2.94
N ALA A 71 -9.15 -13.84 2.66
CA ALA A 71 -9.73 -15.08 3.18
C ALA A 71 -9.67 -15.13 4.71
N LEU A 72 -8.57 -14.67 5.31
CA LEU A 72 -8.40 -14.57 6.75
C LEU A 72 -9.32 -13.51 7.36
N SER A 73 -9.61 -12.40 6.68
CA SER A 73 -10.55 -11.37 7.17
C SER A 73 -11.98 -11.90 7.31
N GLN A 74 -12.35 -12.92 6.53
CA GLN A 74 -13.64 -13.60 6.68
C GLN A 74 -13.72 -14.49 7.92
N ARG A 75 -12.59 -14.77 8.60
CA ARG A 75 -12.52 -15.64 9.79
C ARG A 75 -12.07 -14.90 11.04
N LEU A 76 -11.17 -13.94 10.92
CA LEU A 76 -10.52 -13.24 12.02
C LEU A 76 -11.15 -11.86 12.23
N ALA A 77 -11.74 -11.64 13.42
CA ALA A 77 -12.36 -10.36 13.77
C ALA A 77 -11.38 -9.18 13.70
N ALA A 78 -10.11 -9.40 14.04
CA ALA A 78 -9.05 -8.39 13.95
C ALA A 78 -8.92 -7.78 12.55
N LEU A 79 -8.83 -8.62 11.51
CA LEU A 79 -8.70 -8.19 10.12
C LEU A 79 -10.03 -7.65 9.57
N ARG A 80 -11.16 -8.21 10.01
CA ARG A 80 -12.49 -7.69 9.64
C ARG A 80 -12.70 -6.26 10.11
N ARG A 81 -12.23 -5.91 11.31
CA ARG A 81 -12.28 -4.52 11.81
C ARG A 81 -11.52 -3.54 10.92
N ILE A 82 -10.40 -3.95 10.33
CA ILE A 82 -9.66 -3.11 9.37
C ILE A 82 -10.54 -2.84 8.15
N GLN A 83 -11.20 -3.87 7.61
CA GLN A 83 -12.13 -3.75 6.49
C GLN A 83 -13.32 -2.83 6.81
N GLU A 84 -13.93 -2.99 7.99
CA GLU A 84 -15.04 -2.16 8.46
C GLU A 84 -14.63 -0.69 8.55
N ARG A 85 -13.45 -0.38 9.10
CA ARG A 85 -12.92 0.98 9.15
C ARG A 85 -12.74 1.61 7.77
N LEU A 86 -12.25 0.84 6.79
CA LEU A 86 -12.15 1.31 5.42
C LEU A 86 -13.53 1.62 4.82
N LEU A 87 -14.52 0.77 5.08
CA LEU A 87 -15.91 0.96 4.62
C LEU A 87 -16.60 2.16 5.29
N GLU A 88 -16.30 2.43 6.56
CA GLU A 88 -16.80 3.60 7.29
C GLU A 88 -16.19 4.91 6.78
N THR A 89 -14.95 4.87 6.29
CA THR A 89 -14.19 6.07 5.90
C THR A 89 -14.31 6.39 4.41
N LEU A 90 -14.48 5.37 3.55
CA LEU A 90 -14.39 5.52 2.10
C LEU A 90 -15.74 5.34 1.42
N GLU A 91 -16.01 6.17 0.41
CA GLU A 91 -17.19 6.03 -0.45
C GLU A 91 -16.98 4.89 -1.49
N VAL A 92 -16.73 3.66 -1.02
CA VAL A 92 -16.42 2.49 -1.87
C VAL A 92 -17.49 2.23 -2.92
N HIS A 93 -18.75 2.56 -2.62
CA HIS A 93 -19.87 2.43 -3.56
C HIS A 93 -19.75 3.31 -4.81
N ARG A 94 -18.93 4.37 -4.78
CA ARG A 94 -18.64 5.24 -5.93
C ARG A 94 -17.36 4.83 -6.67
N MET A 95 -16.59 3.88 -6.13
CA MET A 95 -15.36 3.41 -6.75
C MET A 95 -15.63 2.55 -7.98
N ARG A 96 -14.75 2.71 -8.96
CA ARG A 96 -14.64 1.90 -10.18
C ARG A 96 -13.25 1.27 -10.22
N TRP A 97 -13.08 0.18 -10.97
CA TRP A 97 -11.82 -0.56 -11.03
C TRP A 97 -10.58 0.32 -11.30
N PRO A 98 -10.64 1.43 -12.09
CA PRO A 98 -9.46 2.29 -12.27
C PRO A 98 -9.01 2.97 -10.98
N HIS A 99 -9.92 3.20 -10.03
CA HIS A 99 -9.56 3.77 -8.73
C HIS A 99 -8.73 2.80 -7.90
N ALA A 100 -9.03 1.49 -7.95
CA ALA A 100 -8.24 0.48 -7.26
C ALA A 100 -6.80 0.45 -7.78
N VAL A 101 -6.64 0.46 -9.11
CA VAL A 101 -5.32 0.52 -9.77
C VAL A 101 -4.60 1.84 -9.42
N LEU A 102 -5.32 2.97 -9.49
CA LEU A 102 -4.77 4.28 -9.14
C LEU A 102 -4.27 4.31 -7.69
N PHE A 103 -5.05 3.80 -6.74
CA PHE A 103 -4.65 3.80 -5.33
C PHE A 103 -3.46 2.88 -5.08
N GLY A 104 -3.42 1.69 -5.70
CA GLY A 104 -2.25 0.82 -5.62
C GLY A 104 -0.99 1.49 -6.16
N LEU A 105 -1.08 2.20 -7.29
CA LEU A 105 0.05 2.96 -7.85
C LEU A 105 0.48 4.13 -6.95
N LEU A 106 -0.50 4.89 -6.43
CA LEU A 106 -0.26 6.06 -5.58
C LEU A 106 0.24 5.70 -4.18
N ALA A 107 0.01 4.48 -3.70
CA ALA A 107 0.62 3.98 -2.48
C ALA A 107 1.98 3.34 -2.78
N GLY A 108 2.01 2.31 -3.65
CA GLY A 108 3.17 1.45 -3.81
C GLY A 108 4.41 2.15 -4.36
N ILE A 109 4.31 2.99 -5.39
CA ILE A 109 5.50 3.65 -5.98
C ILE A 109 6.14 4.63 -4.98
N PRO A 110 5.44 5.67 -4.50
CA PRO A 110 6.06 6.68 -3.66
C PRO A 110 6.51 6.13 -2.30
N GLU A 111 5.75 5.23 -1.70
CA GLU A 111 6.09 4.67 -0.40
C GLU A 111 7.29 3.74 -0.48
N GLU A 112 7.40 2.89 -1.50
CA GLU A 112 8.60 2.05 -1.64
C GLU A 112 9.84 2.89 -1.94
N MET A 113 9.76 3.90 -2.81
CA MET A 113 10.88 4.82 -3.06
C MET A 113 11.32 5.55 -1.79
N PHE A 114 10.38 6.07 -1.00
CA PHE A 114 10.70 6.82 0.21
C PHE A 114 11.19 5.93 1.36
N PHE A 115 10.42 4.91 1.72
CA PHE A 115 10.76 4.08 2.87
C PHE A 115 11.89 3.12 2.55
N ARG A 116 11.88 2.42 1.40
CA ARG A 116 12.84 1.34 1.11
C ARG A 116 14.03 1.86 0.32
N GLY A 117 13.80 2.79 -0.61
CA GLY A 117 14.86 3.44 -1.36
C GLY A 117 15.70 4.41 -0.52
N ALA A 118 15.05 5.37 0.12
CA ALA A 118 15.76 6.45 0.82
C ALA A 118 15.99 6.20 2.32
N MET A 119 14.96 5.81 3.08
CA MET A 119 15.04 5.73 4.54
C MET A 119 15.73 4.44 5.05
N GLN A 120 15.37 3.29 4.47
CA GLN A 120 15.84 1.98 4.94
C GLN A 120 17.36 1.79 4.89
N PRO A 121 18.11 2.27 3.87
CA PRO A 121 19.56 2.17 3.89
C PRO A 121 20.22 2.92 5.05
N ALA A 122 19.59 3.98 5.56
CA ALA A 122 20.09 4.77 6.67
C ALA A 122 19.68 4.23 8.05
N LEU A 123 18.45 3.71 8.17
CA LEU A 123 17.84 3.33 9.46
C LEU A 123 17.73 1.81 9.69
N GLY A 124 17.95 1.01 8.65
CA GLY A 124 17.71 -0.43 8.66
C GLY A 124 16.22 -0.79 8.58
N VAL A 125 15.97 -2.08 8.36
CA VAL A 125 14.62 -2.63 8.09
C VAL A 125 13.67 -2.44 9.27
N TRP A 126 14.12 -2.73 10.49
CA TRP A 126 13.27 -2.70 11.69
C TRP A 126 12.73 -1.31 12.01
N LEU A 127 13.62 -0.31 12.09
CA LEU A 127 13.22 1.05 12.43
C LEU A 127 12.34 1.66 11.33
N THR A 128 12.69 1.43 10.06
CA THR A 128 11.88 1.87 8.92
C THR A 128 10.49 1.26 8.95
N ALA A 129 10.37 -0.04 9.24
CA ALA A 129 9.07 -0.71 9.34
C ALA A 129 8.23 -0.20 10.52
N MET A 130 8.86 0.11 11.66
CA MET A 130 8.16 0.72 12.80
C MET A 130 7.66 2.14 12.47
N ILE A 131 8.47 2.95 11.79
CA ILE A 131 8.07 4.29 11.33
C ILE A 131 6.90 4.16 10.33
N PHE A 132 7.01 3.25 9.37
CA PHE A 132 5.94 2.95 8.43
C PHE A 132 4.65 2.57 9.16
N GLY A 133 4.72 1.63 10.10
CA GLY A 133 3.57 1.23 10.91
C GLY A 133 2.98 2.39 11.72
N ALA A 134 3.82 3.24 12.32
CA ALA A 134 3.39 4.39 13.11
C ALA A 134 2.64 5.43 12.27
N LEU A 135 3.10 5.71 11.05
CA LEU A 135 2.42 6.63 10.13
C LEU A 135 1.07 6.10 9.64
N HIS A 136 0.88 4.78 9.70
CA HIS A 136 -0.37 4.13 9.35
C HIS A 136 -1.31 3.96 10.56
N ALA A 137 -0.86 4.21 11.79
CA ALA A 137 -1.53 3.79 13.02
C ALA A 137 -2.88 4.49 13.31
N VAL A 138 -3.94 4.12 12.60
CA VAL A 138 -5.34 4.49 12.92
C VAL A 138 -5.91 3.66 14.08
N SER A 139 -5.27 2.53 14.39
CA SER A 139 -5.56 1.70 15.57
C SER A 139 -4.33 0.84 15.90
N PRO A 140 -4.20 0.31 17.14
CA PRO A 140 -3.09 -0.56 17.50
C PRO A 140 -2.96 -1.80 16.60
N ILE A 141 -4.09 -2.36 16.14
CA ILE A 141 -4.07 -3.54 15.28
C ILE A 141 -3.57 -3.20 13.88
N TYR A 142 -3.90 -2.01 13.40
CA TYR A 142 -3.44 -1.53 12.10
C TYR A 142 -1.96 -1.11 12.16
N PHE A 143 -1.48 -0.59 13.29
CA PHE A 143 -0.05 -0.39 13.54
C PHE A 143 0.73 -1.71 13.44
N ILE A 144 0.28 -2.77 14.12
CA ILE A 144 0.94 -4.09 14.08
C ILE A 144 0.94 -4.64 12.65
N TYR A 145 -0.22 -4.59 11.99
CA TYR A 145 -0.38 -5.05 10.62
C TYR A 145 0.53 -4.27 9.64
N ALA A 146 0.53 -2.94 9.70
CA ALA A 146 1.35 -2.10 8.83
C ALA A 146 2.85 -2.25 9.13
N THR A 147 3.25 -2.39 10.40
CA THR A 147 4.64 -2.72 10.76
C THR A 147 5.05 -4.07 10.16
N GLY A 148 4.19 -5.09 10.24
CA GLY A 148 4.44 -6.41 9.63
C GLY A 148 4.57 -6.34 8.11
N ALA A 149 3.70 -5.59 7.44
CA ALA A 149 3.81 -5.32 6.00
C ALA A 149 5.12 -4.57 5.66
N GLY A 150 5.47 -3.59 6.49
CA GLY A 150 6.74 -2.86 6.43
C GLY A 150 7.95 -3.77 6.47
N LEU A 151 7.99 -4.69 7.45
CA LEU A 151 9.05 -5.68 7.60
C LEU A 151 9.12 -6.63 6.40
N ALA A 152 7.98 -7.10 5.90
CA ALA A 152 7.92 -8.01 4.76
C ALA A 152 8.48 -7.36 3.48
N LEU A 153 7.98 -6.16 3.13
CA LEU A 153 8.44 -5.41 1.96
C LEU A 153 9.90 -4.95 2.11
N GLY A 154 10.29 -4.48 3.31
CA GLY A 154 11.66 -4.06 3.58
C GLY A 154 12.67 -5.20 3.52
N SER A 155 12.29 -6.39 4.01
CA SER A 155 13.12 -7.60 3.89
C SER A 155 13.21 -8.06 2.44
N LEU A 156 12.11 -7.98 1.68
CA LEU A 156 12.10 -8.29 0.25
C LEU A 156 13.03 -7.36 -0.53
N ALA A 157 12.94 -6.05 -0.31
CA ALA A 157 13.84 -5.07 -0.94
C ALA A 157 15.31 -5.34 -0.59
N THR A 158 15.61 -5.62 0.68
CA THR A 158 16.97 -5.97 1.11
C THR A 158 17.48 -7.25 0.44
N TRP A 159 16.62 -8.26 0.32
CA TRP A 159 17.00 -9.54 -0.28
C TRP A 159 17.23 -9.45 -1.80
N ARG A 160 16.41 -8.67 -2.51
CA ARG A 160 16.54 -8.52 -3.97
C ARG A 160 17.62 -7.52 -4.36
N GLY A 161 17.90 -6.53 -3.51
CA GLY A 161 18.85 -5.46 -3.80
C GLY A 161 18.31 -4.39 -4.75
N ASP A 162 17.02 -4.45 -5.09
CA ASP A 162 16.30 -3.46 -5.88
C ASP A 162 14.87 -3.27 -5.34
N LEU A 163 14.12 -2.33 -5.91
CA LEU A 163 12.76 -2.01 -5.48
C LEU A 163 11.68 -2.65 -6.37
N TRP A 164 12.02 -3.39 -7.42
CA TRP A 164 11.00 -3.93 -8.35
C TRP A 164 10.04 -4.88 -7.64
N ALA A 165 10.57 -5.88 -6.93
CA ALA A 165 9.74 -6.87 -6.27
C ALA A 165 8.86 -6.25 -5.17
N ALA A 166 9.42 -5.36 -4.34
CA ALA A 166 8.68 -4.69 -3.27
C ALA A 166 7.59 -3.74 -3.82
N THR A 167 7.93 -2.93 -4.82
CA THR A 167 7.00 -1.97 -5.43
C THR A 167 5.81 -2.68 -6.08
N LEU A 168 6.08 -3.71 -6.88
CA LEU A 168 5.02 -4.41 -7.59
C LEU A 168 4.19 -5.31 -6.65
N ALA A 169 4.80 -5.85 -5.59
CA ALA A 169 4.05 -6.53 -4.53
C ALA A 169 3.09 -5.58 -3.81
N HIS A 170 3.55 -4.38 -3.45
CA HIS A 170 2.71 -3.39 -2.77
C HIS A 170 1.55 -2.91 -3.68
N ILE A 171 1.85 -2.53 -4.93
CA ILE A 171 0.83 -2.09 -5.90
C ILE A 171 -0.23 -3.17 -6.10
N SER A 172 0.19 -4.41 -6.36
CA SER A 172 -0.75 -5.49 -6.67
C SER A 172 -1.55 -5.93 -5.44
N TYR A 173 -0.94 -5.88 -4.26
CA TYR A 173 -1.60 -6.14 -2.98
C TYR A 173 -2.77 -5.18 -2.74
N ASP A 174 -2.50 -3.88 -2.79
CA ASP A 174 -3.51 -2.84 -2.56
C ASP A 174 -4.58 -2.85 -3.63
N THR A 175 -4.19 -2.96 -4.91
CA THR A 175 -5.12 -3.04 -6.03
C THR A 175 -6.08 -4.22 -5.83
N THR A 176 -5.56 -5.39 -5.46
CA THR A 176 -6.36 -6.60 -5.25
C THR A 176 -7.30 -6.44 -4.06
N LEU A 177 -6.83 -5.89 -2.94
CA LEU A 177 -7.70 -5.65 -1.78
C LEU A 177 -8.83 -4.66 -2.10
N PHE A 178 -8.55 -3.56 -2.80
CA PHE A 178 -9.60 -2.63 -3.22
C PHE A 178 -10.62 -3.29 -4.16
N LEU A 179 -10.17 -4.10 -5.11
CA LEU A 179 -11.07 -4.84 -6.01
C LEU A 179 -11.96 -5.83 -5.24
N LEU A 180 -11.40 -6.57 -4.28
CA LEU A 180 -12.14 -7.50 -3.42
C LEU A 180 -13.14 -6.76 -2.52
N LEU A 181 -12.74 -5.62 -1.96
CA LEU A 181 -13.60 -4.76 -1.14
C LEU A 181 -14.79 -4.24 -1.96
N MET A 182 -14.53 -3.75 -3.18
CA MET A 182 -15.57 -3.29 -4.09
C MET A 182 -16.53 -4.42 -4.48
N TRP A 183 -16.00 -5.61 -4.77
CA TRP A 183 -16.80 -6.80 -5.07
C TRP A 183 -17.71 -7.17 -3.89
N HIS A 184 -17.18 -7.17 -2.67
CA HIS A 184 -17.94 -7.46 -1.46
C HIS A 184 -19.11 -6.49 -1.23
N VAL A 185 -18.87 -5.19 -1.39
CA VAL A 185 -19.92 -4.16 -1.27
C VAL A 185 -21.01 -4.35 -2.33
N ARG A 186 -20.63 -4.65 -3.58
CA ARG A 186 -21.60 -4.84 -4.67
C ARG A 186 -22.45 -6.08 -4.46
N ARG A 187 -21.85 -7.19 -4.03
CA ARG A 187 -22.54 -8.46 -3.77
C ARG A 187 -23.54 -8.35 -2.62
N ASN A 188 -23.22 -7.60 -1.57
CA ASN A 188 -24.12 -7.44 -0.42
C ASN A 188 -25.26 -6.47 -0.71
N LYS A 189 -25.07 -5.45 -1.57
CA LYS A 189 -26.17 -4.57 -2.02
C LYS A 189 -27.22 -5.32 -2.85
N THR A 190 -26.79 -6.24 -3.71
CA THR A 190 -27.73 -7.07 -4.51
C THR A 190 -28.59 -8.01 -3.67
N MET A 191 -28.17 -8.34 -2.43
CA MET A 191 -28.93 -9.22 -1.52
C MET A 191 -29.96 -8.48 -0.66
N ILE A 192 -29.90 -7.15 -0.57
CA ILE A 192 -30.83 -6.31 0.21
C ILE A 192 -31.89 -5.66 -0.69
N GLY A 193 -31.66 -5.63 -2.01
CA GLY A 193 -32.58 -5.11 -3.02
C GLY A 193 -33.41 -6.15 -3.77
N SER A 194 -33.46 -7.39 -3.27
CA SER A 194 -34.30 -8.50 -3.76
C SER A 194 -35.25 -8.97 -2.68
#